data_AF-A0A4Q6F8H6-F1
#
_entry.id   AF-A0A4Q6F8H6-F1
#
_cell.length_a   1.000
_cell.length_b   1.000
_cell.length_c   1.000
_cell.angle_alpha   90.00
_cell.angle_beta   90.00
_cell.angle_gamma   90.00
#
_symmetry.space_group_name_H-M   'P 1'
#
loop_
_entity.id
_entity.type
_entity.pdbx_description
1 polymer ?
#
loop_
_entity_poly.entity_id
_entity_poly.type
_entity_poly.pdbx_seq_one_letter_code
_entity_poly.pdbx_strand_id
1 'polypeptide(L)'
;MVRNSAQYLFDTFNHFGSTPISQDGHTRWRVFDLGTHKNVPIVGSEGVQDEIYKIITGFVRQGYSNKLLMMHGPNGSAKTSIVESIAHAMQKYSETEEGAVYRFNWIFPTDKSLTAKAAGSHGPIGFSGNQEYSSLREDSFAFLEEAKIASKIPSEYKENPVYLIPLPHRETLLRRWLAVEQGIPEADVEIPQNLMMAGLSKRNQLIYENLLAAYDGDMAMVLRHVQVERFYYSKQYRVGVSTVEPQMSIDAYEKQLTMDRNIANLPPVLHNISFHEADGPLIEANRGILEFSDMLKRPIEAFKYLLSTVEKGTANLPSSTAPLDIVFFATTNEKHLDAFKTIPDFASFRSRFELLTAPYLLKPSLEAEIYKQDLKALGKSRPIAPHSIEMLCLWAVMTRLKQPNPDYYDSKYRALISRLDPRSKIRLYEGESLLPVFKPQEEAAVYELRKDINEEYQNVVAYEGRFGASPREIRSILYRAIQNPRIERYMSSFSLSLEASITSLKSSSRAAAGILPRSLKRKRLRP
;
A
#
# COMPACT_ATOMS: atom_id res chain seq x y z
N MET A 1 -9.19 -1.98 -19.30
CA MET A 1 -9.68 -0.60 -19.04
C MET A 1 -10.50 -0.47 -17.75
N VAL A 2 -11.30 -1.46 -17.34
CA VAL A 2 -12.37 -1.25 -16.34
C VAL A 2 -12.07 -1.73 -14.90
N ARG A 3 -10.79 -1.92 -14.59
CA ARG A 3 -10.33 -2.42 -13.28
C ARG A 3 -10.50 -1.36 -12.19
N ASN A 4 -11.03 -1.75 -11.04
CA ASN A 4 -10.95 -0.95 -9.81
C ASN A 4 -9.57 -1.12 -9.14
N SER A 5 -9.31 -0.38 -8.07
CA SER A 5 -8.04 -0.42 -7.34
C SER A 5 -7.70 -1.81 -6.80
N ALA A 6 -8.68 -2.55 -6.28
CA ALA A 6 -8.50 -3.91 -5.75
C ALA A 6 -8.14 -4.92 -6.85
N GLN A 7 -8.83 -4.89 -7.99
CA GLN A 7 -8.53 -5.72 -9.15
C GLN A 7 -7.15 -5.39 -9.71
N TYR A 8 -6.80 -4.10 -9.78
CA TYR A 8 -5.49 -3.69 -10.25
C TYR A 8 -4.36 -4.22 -9.36
N LEU A 9 -4.55 -4.18 -8.02
CA LEU A 9 -3.62 -4.80 -7.08
C LEU A 9 -3.54 -6.32 -7.24
N PHE A 10 -4.66 -7.00 -7.38
CA PHE A 10 -4.70 -8.44 -7.61
C PHE A 10 -3.92 -8.84 -8.87
N ASP A 11 -4.15 -8.12 -9.97
CA ASP A 11 -3.45 -8.33 -11.23
C ASP A 11 -1.94 -8.03 -11.08
N THR A 12 -1.57 -7.01 -10.30
CA THR A 12 -0.17 -6.70 -10.00
C THR A 12 0.52 -7.90 -9.32
N PHE A 13 -0.12 -8.49 -8.30
CA PHE A 13 0.43 -9.67 -7.62
C PHE A 13 0.57 -10.87 -8.55
N ASN A 14 -0.42 -11.13 -9.40
CA ASN A 14 -0.40 -12.26 -10.33
C ASN A 14 0.61 -12.07 -11.47
N HIS A 15 0.78 -10.84 -11.97
CA HIS A 15 1.73 -10.52 -13.04
C HIS A 15 3.17 -10.84 -12.62
N PHE A 16 3.58 -10.41 -11.43
CA PHE A 16 4.91 -10.76 -10.91
C PHE A 16 4.98 -12.22 -10.45
N GLY A 17 3.85 -12.80 -10.05
CA GLY A 17 3.75 -14.18 -9.63
C GLY A 17 4.35 -14.44 -8.25
N SER A 18 4.50 -15.72 -7.95
CA SER A 18 4.90 -16.16 -6.62
C SER A 18 5.73 -17.44 -6.68
N THR A 19 6.43 -17.73 -5.59
CA THR A 19 7.19 -18.98 -5.42
C THR A 19 6.81 -19.61 -4.09
N PRO A 20 6.42 -20.89 -4.07
CA PRO A 20 6.08 -21.57 -2.81
C PRO A 20 7.33 -21.76 -1.95
N ILE A 21 7.26 -21.38 -0.67
CA ILE A 21 8.32 -21.68 0.30
C ILE A 21 7.99 -23.02 0.96
N SER A 22 8.72 -24.06 0.56
CA SER A 22 8.51 -25.44 1.03
C SER A 22 8.67 -25.63 2.55
N GLN A 23 9.32 -24.70 3.25
CA GLN A 23 9.68 -24.87 4.66
C GLN A 23 8.60 -24.43 5.66
N ASP A 24 7.74 -23.48 5.32
CA ASP A 24 6.74 -22.92 6.25
C ASP A 24 5.31 -22.91 5.67
N GLY A 25 5.10 -23.47 4.47
CA GLY A 25 3.78 -23.52 3.82
C GLY A 25 3.26 -22.16 3.33
N HIS A 26 4.06 -21.10 3.47
CA HIS A 26 3.77 -19.76 2.98
C HIS A 26 4.24 -19.55 1.54
N THR A 27 3.63 -18.59 0.86
CA THR A 27 4.04 -18.23 -0.50
C THR A 27 4.86 -16.95 -0.48
N ARG A 28 6.00 -16.96 -1.16
CA ARG A 28 6.78 -15.75 -1.42
C ARG A 28 6.23 -15.05 -2.65
N TRP A 29 5.73 -13.84 -2.49
CA TRP A 29 5.23 -13.04 -3.61
C TRP A 29 6.36 -12.19 -4.20
N ARG A 30 6.59 -12.31 -5.52
CA ARG A 30 7.71 -11.64 -6.20
C ARG A 30 7.59 -10.12 -6.23
N VAL A 31 6.38 -9.60 -5.99
CA VAL A 31 6.10 -8.17 -5.71
C VAL A 31 7.04 -7.60 -4.64
N PHE A 32 7.40 -8.41 -3.63
CA PHE A 32 8.26 -7.98 -2.53
C PHE A 32 9.76 -8.13 -2.81
N ASP A 33 10.12 -8.84 -3.87
CA ASP A 33 11.50 -9.02 -4.32
C ASP A 33 12.00 -7.81 -5.11
N LEU A 34 11.09 -7.03 -5.70
CA LEU A 34 11.39 -5.72 -6.31
C LEU A 34 11.92 -4.71 -5.28
N GLY A 35 11.57 -4.90 -4.01
CA GLY A 35 11.90 -3.99 -2.92
C GLY A 35 11.20 -2.62 -3.03
N THR A 36 11.56 -1.73 -2.12
CA THR A 36 11.05 -0.35 -2.13
C THR A 36 11.64 0.47 -3.28
N HIS A 37 11.13 1.69 -3.52
CA HIS A 37 11.73 2.63 -4.48
C HIS A 37 13.22 2.94 -4.24
N LYS A 38 13.74 2.66 -3.03
CA LYS A 38 15.16 2.80 -2.68
C LYS A 38 15.94 1.50 -2.84
N ASN A 39 15.38 0.51 -3.52
CA ASN A 39 15.93 -0.85 -3.67
C ASN A 39 16.25 -1.51 -2.33
N VAL A 40 15.43 -1.24 -1.31
CA VAL A 40 15.52 -1.94 -0.03
C VAL A 40 14.72 -3.23 -0.15
N PRO A 41 15.36 -4.42 -0.11
CA PRO A 41 14.66 -5.68 -0.22
C PRO A 41 13.78 -5.92 1.00
N ILE A 42 12.61 -6.52 0.80
CA ILE A 42 11.76 -7.01 1.88
C ILE A 42 12.20 -8.43 2.21
N VAL A 43 12.78 -8.63 3.38
CA VAL A 43 13.17 -9.98 3.81
C VAL A 43 12.11 -10.55 4.73
N GLY A 44 11.65 -11.76 4.44
CA GLY A 44 10.65 -12.46 5.26
C GLY A 44 9.23 -11.88 5.13
N SER A 45 8.46 -12.05 6.20
CA SER A 45 7.07 -11.59 6.36
C SER A 45 6.07 -12.26 5.41
N GLU A 46 6.35 -13.48 4.91
CA GLU A 46 5.50 -14.16 3.93
C GLU A 46 4.09 -14.45 4.45
N GLY A 47 3.93 -14.71 5.75
CA GLY A 47 2.59 -14.80 6.36
C GLY A 47 1.76 -13.50 6.17
N VAL A 48 2.38 -12.33 6.33
CA VAL A 48 1.71 -11.03 6.11
C VAL A 48 1.38 -10.83 4.63
N GLN A 49 2.28 -11.25 3.74
CA GLN A 49 2.08 -11.15 2.29
C GLN A 49 0.88 -11.99 1.84
N ASP A 50 0.79 -13.23 2.34
CA ASP A 50 -0.32 -14.14 2.05
C ASP A 50 -1.65 -13.58 2.57
N GLU A 51 -1.68 -13.03 3.78
CA GLU A 51 -2.90 -12.40 4.32
C GLU A 51 -3.33 -11.16 3.52
N ILE A 52 -2.39 -10.31 3.10
CA ILE A 52 -2.69 -9.17 2.21
C ILE A 52 -3.31 -9.67 0.90
N TYR A 53 -2.73 -10.70 0.27
CA TYR A 53 -3.24 -11.25 -0.97
C TYR A 53 -4.63 -11.88 -0.81
N LYS A 54 -4.88 -12.60 0.29
CA LYS A 54 -6.20 -13.17 0.62
C LYS A 54 -7.26 -12.07 0.76
N ILE A 55 -6.93 -10.97 1.46
CA ILE A 55 -7.85 -9.84 1.64
C ILE A 55 -8.15 -9.16 0.30
N ILE A 56 -7.13 -8.90 -0.53
CA ILE A 56 -7.29 -8.32 -1.87
C ILE A 56 -8.19 -9.22 -2.74
N THR A 57 -7.96 -10.54 -2.70
CA THR A 57 -8.80 -11.51 -3.42
C THR A 57 -10.25 -11.46 -2.93
N GLY A 58 -10.46 -11.26 -1.63
CA GLY A 58 -11.79 -11.01 -1.05
C GLY A 58 -12.46 -9.75 -1.60
N PHE A 59 -11.72 -8.63 -1.71
CA PHE A 59 -12.24 -7.39 -2.31
C PHE A 59 -12.59 -7.55 -3.78
N VAL A 60 -11.79 -8.29 -4.55
CA VAL A 60 -12.08 -8.58 -5.95
C VAL A 60 -13.39 -9.35 -6.09
N ARG A 61 -13.59 -10.40 -5.28
CA ARG A 61 -14.85 -11.18 -5.28
C ARG A 61 -16.06 -10.36 -4.86
N GLN A 62 -15.89 -9.40 -3.95
CA GLN A 62 -16.96 -8.50 -3.53
C GLN A 62 -17.21 -7.35 -4.53
N GLY A 63 -16.23 -7.02 -5.38
CA GLY A 63 -16.29 -5.92 -6.34
C GLY A 63 -15.93 -4.55 -5.77
N TYR A 64 -15.68 -4.43 -4.47
CA TYR A 64 -15.31 -3.18 -3.79
C TYR A 64 -14.42 -3.42 -2.57
N SER A 65 -13.63 -2.41 -2.20
CA SER A 65 -12.79 -2.40 -1.00
C SER A 65 -13.53 -1.71 0.15
N ASN A 66 -13.84 -2.47 1.21
CA ASN A 66 -14.64 -2.01 2.35
C ASN A 66 -13.91 -2.07 3.70
N LYS A 67 -12.61 -2.40 3.68
CA LYS A 67 -11.78 -2.49 4.87
C LYS A 67 -10.44 -1.82 4.66
N LEU A 68 -9.90 -1.30 5.76
CA LEU A 68 -8.55 -0.77 5.84
C LEU A 68 -7.61 -1.84 6.43
N LEU A 69 -6.52 -2.13 5.72
CA LEU A 69 -5.52 -3.11 6.12
C LEU A 69 -4.52 -2.45 7.06
N MET A 70 -4.66 -2.67 8.36
CA MET A 70 -3.82 -2.07 9.39
C MET A 70 -2.74 -3.04 9.83
N MET A 71 -1.52 -2.81 9.37
CA MET A 71 -0.34 -3.54 9.85
C MET A 71 0.13 -2.98 11.20
N HIS A 72 0.29 -3.87 12.17
CA HIS A 72 0.82 -3.53 13.48
C HIS A 72 1.98 -4.43 13.86
N GLY A 73 2.94 -3.86 14.60
CA GLY A 73 4.14 -4.58 14.96
C GLY A 73 5.19 -3.68 15.59
N PRO A 74 6.28 -4.23 16.13
CA PRO A 74 7.34 -3.43 16.69
C PRO A 74 8.10 -2.61 15.64
N ASN A 75 8.88 -1.62 16.09
CA ASN A 75 9.57 -0.71 15.17
C ASN A 75 10.66 -1.42 14.38
N GLY A 76 10.61 -1.33 13.04
CA GLY A 76 11.58 -2.00 12.17
C GLY A 76 11.14 -3.36 11.64
N SER A 77 9.90 -3.78 11.87
CA SER A 77 9.31 -4.99 11.27
C SER A 77 8.82 -4.81 9.82
N ALA A 78 9.47 -3.94 9.04
CA ALA A 78 9.20 -3.71 7.61
C ALA A 78 7.77 -3.27 7.19
N LYS A 79 6.83 -2.98 8.11
CA LYS A 79 5.43 -2.57 7.81
C LYS A 79 5.28 -1.54 6.68
N THR A 80 5.89 -0.37 6.83
CA THR A 80 5.87 0.69 5.80
C THR A 80 6.54 0.22 4.52
N SER A 81 7.64 -0.51 4.64
CA SER A 81 8.40 -1.02 3.49
C SER A 81 7.59 -2.03 2.67
N ILE A 82 6.71 -2.82 3.29
CA ILE A 82 5.76 -3.70 2.59
C ILE A 82 4.82 -2.87 1.70
N VAL A 83 4.19 -1.82 2.23
CA VAL A 83 3.31 -0.94 1.43
C VAL A 83 4.09 -0.23 0.33
N GLU A 84 5.30 0.25 0.62
CA GLU A 84 6.18 0.87 -0.37
C GLU A 84 6.58 -0.09 -1.50
N SER A 85 6.78 -1.37 -1.20
CA SER A 85 7.08 -2.39 -2.21
C SER A 85 5.87 -2.66 -3.10
N ILE A 86 4.66 -2.70 -2.53
CA ILE A 86 3.41 -2.83 -3.30
C ILE A 86 3.23 -1.62 -4.22
N ALA A 87 3.42 -0.40 -3.70
CA ALA A 87 3.37 0.83 -4.48
C ALA A 87 4.36 0.81 -5.67
N HIS A 88 5.60 0.38 -5.39
CA HIS A 88 6.64 0.27 -6.39
C HIS A 88 6.28 -0.78 -7.47
N ALA A 89 5.75 -1.93 -7.07
CA ALA A 89 5.28 -2.95 -7.99
C ALA A 89 4.11 -2.46 -8.85
N MET A 90 3.14 -1.73 -8.28
CA MET A 90 2.04 -1.12 -9.05
C MET A 90 2.56 -0.14 -10.11
N GLN A 91 3.55 0.68 -9.75
CA GLN A 91 4.21 1.58 -10.70
C GLN A 91 4.87 0.78 -11.83
N LYS A 92 5.63 -0.28 -11.51
CA LYS A 92 6.26 -1.13 -12.52
C LYS A 92 5.28 -1.88 -13.40
N TYR A 93 4.21 -2.41 -12.82
CA TYR A 93 3.14 -3.04 -13.59
C TYR A 93 2.48 -2.03 -14.54
N SER A 94 2.30 -0.77 -14.12
CA SER A 94 1.68 0.27 -14.95
C SER A 94 2.50 0.66 -16.19
N GLU A 95 3.80 0.40 -16.17
CA GLU A 95 4.70 0.59 -17.33
C GLU A 95 4.48 -0.51 -18.40
N THR A 96 3.85 -1.64 -18.06
CA THR A 96 3.54 -2.74 -18.99
C THR A 96 2.21 -2.56 -19.71
N GLU A 97 2.03 -3.18 -20.88
CA GLU A 97 0.75 -3.12 -21.61
C GLU A 97 -0.40 -3.76 -20.83
N GLU A 98 -0.15 -4.85 -20.11
CA GLU A 98 -1.15 -5.52 -19.28
C GLU A 98 -1.63 -4.62 -18.14
N GLY A 99 -0.75 -3.81 -17.56
CA GLY A 99 -1.05 -2.87 -16.47
C GLY A 99 -1.54 -1.50 -16.93
N ALA A 100 -1.93 -1.32 -18.19
CA ALA A 100 -2.38 -0.03 -18.70
C ALA A 100 -3.65 0.48 -17.97
N VAL A 101 -3.55 1.67 -17.39
CA VAL A 101 -4.67 2.40 -16.77
C VAL A 101 -4.88 3.73 -17.47
N TYR A 102 -6.15 4.11 -17.59
CA TYR A 102 -6.57 5.28 -18.35
C TYR A 102 -7.38 6.23 -17.49
N ARG A 103 -7.27 7.50 -17.83
CA ARG A 103 -8.11 8.61 -17.37
C ARG A 103 -8.51 9.44 -18.57
N PHE A 104 -9.42 10.38 -18.39
CA PHE A 104 -9.78 11.33 -19.43
C PHE A 104 -9.57 12.78 -19.00
N ASN A 105 -9.43 13.64 -20.00
CA ASN A 105 -9.41 15.09 -19.86
C ASN A 105 -10.45 15.70 -20.81
N TRP A 106 -10.98 16.85 -20.43
CA TRP A 106 -11.75 17.70 -21.32
C TRP A 106 -10.83 18.66 -22.06
N ILE A 107 -10.94 18.70 -23.39
CA ILE A 107 -10.16 19.56 -24.27
C ILE A 107 -11.08 20.59 -24.92
N PHE A 108 -10.68 21.84 -24.82
CA PHE A 108 -11.38 22.96 -25.43
C PHE A 108 -10.46 23.67 -26.43
N PRO A 109 -10.79 23.70 -27.73
CA PRO A 109 -9.95 24.33 -28.75
C PRO A 109 -9.95 25.87 -28.65
N THR A 110 -8.87 26.51 -29.09
CA THR A 110 -8.72 27.97 -29.16
C THR A 110 -9.63 28.60 -30.22
N ASP A 111 -9.84 27.89 -31.34
CA ASP A 111 -10.70 28.37 -32.41
C ASP A 111 -12.17 28.10 -32.08
N LYS A 112 -12.87 29.18 -31.70
CA LYS A 112 -14.30 29.15 -31.38
C LYS A 112 -15.18 28.80 -32.60
N SER A 113 -14.65 28.84 -33.83
CA SER A 113 -15.38 28.42 -35.03
C SER A 113 -15.47 26.90 -35.17
N LEU A 114 -14.52 26.15 -34.60
CA LEU A 114 -14.55 24.68 -34.55
C LEU A 114 -15.65 24.18 -33.60
N THR A 115 -15.95 24.93 -32.54
CA THR A 115 -17.09 24.66 -31.64
C THR A 115 -18.41 25.24 -32.16
N ALA A 116 -18.40 26.24 -33.04
CA ALA A 116 -19.61 26.89 -33.59
C ALA A 116 -20.14 26.28 -34.90
N LYS A 117 -19.28 25.72 -35.77
CA LYS A 117 -19.73 24.95 -36.97
C LYS A 117 -20.57 23.72 -36.60
N ALA A 118 -20.46 23.27 -35.36
CA ALA A 118 -21.15 22.14 -34.75
C ALA A 118 -22.60 22.42 -34.30
N ALA A 119 -22.96 23.68 -34.06
CA ALA A 119 -24.27 24.09 -33.52
C ALA A 119 -25.29 24.47 -34.62
N GLY A 120 -25.24 23.80 -35.77
CA GLY A 120 -26.27 23.92 -36.82
C GLY A 120 -26.24 25.20 -37.66
N SER A 121 -25.13 25.94 -37.73
CA SER A 121 -25.01 27.08 -38.65
C SER A 121 -24.31 26.68 -39.96
N HIS A 122 -25.02 26.79 -41.09
CA HIS A 122 -24.49 26.54 -42.43
C HIS A 122 -23.30 27.47 -42.74
N GLY A 123 -22.07 26.92 -42.66
CA GLY A 123 -20.85 27.50 -43.21
C GLY A 123 -20.52 26.93 -44.61
N PRO A 124 -19.74 27.65 -45.43
CA PRO A 124 -19.74 27.49 -46.88
C PRO A 124 -19.17 26.13 -47.33
N ILE A 125 -19.83 25.57 -48.34
CA ILE A 125 -19.50 24.32 -49.03
C ILE A 125 -18.05 24.37 -49.52
N GLY A 126 -17.17 23.62 -48.86
CA GLY A 126 -15.78 23.41 -49.24
C GLY A 126 -15.58 22.01 -49.79
N PHE A 127 -15.20 21.93 -51.06
CA PHE A 127 -14.78 20.69 -51.73
C PHE A 127 -13.45 20.19 -51.12
N SER A 128 -13.43 18.97 -50.56
CA SER A 128 -12.20 18.22 -50.35
C SER A 128 -12.45 16.72 -50.52
N GLY A 129 -11.60 16.10 -51.35
CA GLY A 129 -11.74 14.73 -51.82
C GLY A 129 -11.30 13.66 -50.82
N ASN A 130 -11.81 12.45 -51.08
CA ASN A 130 -11.51 11.15 -50.48
C ASN A 130 -10.22 11.04 -49.64
N GLN A 131 -10.39 10.94 -48.32
CA GLN A 131 -9.48 10.22 -47.41
C GLN A 131 -10.30 9.51 -46.31
N GLU A 132 -10.75 8.28 -46.59
CA GLU A 132 -11.59 7.47 -45.68
C GLU A 132 -10.90 7.06 -44.36
N TYR A 133 -9.61 7.36 -44.17
CA TYR A 133 -8.90 7.15 -42.89
C TYR A 133 -8.58 8.45 -42.12
N SER A 134 -8.87 9.64 -42.67
CA SER A 134 -8.55 10.95 -42.05
C SER A 134 -9.72 11.58 -41.28
N SER A 135 -10.96 11.20 -41.60
CA SER A 135 -12.18 11.85 -41.06
C SER A 135 -12.33 11.78 -39.54
N LEU A 136 -11.94 10.66 -38.91
CA LEU A 136 -12.05 10.48 -37.45
C LEU A 136 -11.12 11.43 -36.64
N ARG A 137 -10.00 11.87 -37.22
CA ARG A 137 -9.06 12.78 -36.55
C ARG A 137 -9.49 14.24 -36.65
N GLU A 138 -10.20 14.61 -37.72
CA GLU A 138 -10.75 15.96 -37.89
C GLU A 138 -11.98 16.21 -37.01
N ASP A 139 -12.70 15.13 -36.64
CA ASP A 139 -13.87 15.21 -35.78
C ASP A 139 -13.58 15.23 -34.28
N SER A 140 -12.38 14.85 -33.81
CA SER A 140 -12.04 14.79 -32.39
C SER A 140 -11.03 15.87 -31.97
N PHE A 141 -11.32 16.58 -30.87
CA PHE A 141 -10.40 17.56 -30.30
C PHE A 141 -9.25 16.91 -29.50
N ALA A 142 -9.29 15.59 -29.29
CA ALA A 142 -8.28 14.87 -28.53
C ALA A 142 -6.88 14.88 -29.18
N PHE A 143 -6.81 15.06 -30.50
CA PHE A 143 -5.58 15.02 -31.29
C PHE A 143 -5.07 16.41 -31.69
N LEU A 144 -5.65 17.47 -31.15
CA LEU A 144 -5.18 18.84 -31.39
C LEU A 144 -3.76 19.03 -30.85
N GLU A 145 -2.95 19.79 -31.59
CA GLU A 145 -1.66 20.27 -31.11
C GLU A 145 -1.84 21.20 -29.91
N GLU A 146 -0.92 21.18 -28.94
CA GLU A 146 -1.04 21.95 -27.70
C GLU A 146 -1.28 23.46 -27.93
N ALA A 147 -0.68 24.03 -29.00
CA ALA A 147 -0.89 25.43 -29.38
C ALA A 147 -2.34 25.79 -29.76
N LYS A 148 -3.14 24.78 -30.14
CA LYS A 148 -4.55 24.93 -30.54
C LYS A 148 -5.52 24.60 -29.40
N ILE A 149 -5.01 24.27 -28.21
CA ILE A 149 -5.82 23.98 -27.03
C ILE A 149 -5.89 25.25 -26.15
N ALA A 150 -7.09 25.77 -25.97
CA ALA A 150 -7.35 26.93 -25.12
C ALA A 150 -7.33 26.57 -23.63
N SER A 151 -7.88 25.39 -23.32
CA SER A 151 -8.00 24.86 -21.97
C SER A 151 -8.06 23.34 -21.97
N LYS A 152 -7.38 22.74 -21.01
CA LYS A 152 -7.41 21.30 -20.70
C LYS A 152 -7.83 21.13 -19.24
N ILE A 153 -8.95 20.46 -19.00
CA ILE A 153 -9.42 20.15 -17.64
C ILE A 153 -9.24 18.64 -17.39
N PRO A 154 -8.30 18.22 -16.52
CA PRO A 154 -8.12 16.82 -16.18
C PRO A 154 -9.21 16.31 -15.24
N SER A 155 -9.55 15.02 -15.32
CA SER A 155 -10.38 14.36 -14.31
C SER A 155 -9.60 14.22 -12.99
N GLU A 156 -10.04 14.92 -11.94
CA GLU A 156 -9.39 14.98 -10.61
C GLU A 156 -9.29 13.60 -9.93
N TYR A 157 -10.28 12.75 -10.17
CA TYR A 157 -10.40 11.41 -9.59
C TYR A 157 -9.79 10.30 -10.47
N LYS A 158 -9.14 10.64 -11.60
CA LYS A 158 -8.63 9.67 -12.61
C LYS A 158 -9.72 8.69 -13.06
N GLU A 159 -10.92 9.23 -13.28
CA GLU A 159 -12.11 8.43 -13.56
C GLU A 159 -11.97 7.58 -14.82
N ASN A 160 -12.69 6.46 -14.83
CA ASN A 160 -12.71 5.59 -15.98
C ASN A 160 -13.40 6.29 -17.15
N PRO A 161 -12.80 6.34 -18.36
CA PRO A 161 -13.47 6.87 -19.54
C PRO A 161 -14.83 6.21 -19.83
N VAL A 162 -15.03 4.95 -19.42
CA VAL A 162 -16.32 4.24 -19.53
C VAL A 162 -17.46 4.99 -18.82
N TYR A 163 -17.16 5.81 -17.81
CA TYR A 163 -18.16 6.58 -17.08
C TYR A 163 -18.79 7.72 -17.89
N LEU A 164 -18.18 8.13 -19.00
CA LEU A 164 -18.77 9.09 -19.94
C LEU A 164 -19.96 8.52 -20.69
N ILE A 165 -20.12 7.20 -20.73
CA ILE A 165 -21.26 6.54 -21.38
C ILE A 165 -22.42 6.46 -20.38
N PRO A 166 -23.62 6.97 -20.71
CA PRO A 166 -24.81 6.87 -19.85
C PRO A 166 -25.15 5.43 -19.50
N LEU A 167 -25.68 5.19 -18.29
CA LEU A 167 -25.87 3.86 -17.71
C LEU A 167 -26.59 2.84 -18.62
N PRO A 168 -27.74 3.15 -19.27
CA PRO A 168 -28.43 2.16 -20.11
C PRO A 168 -27.58 1.67 -21.30
N HIS A 169 -26.85 2.60 -21.91
CA HIS A 169 -25.98 2.32 -23.05
C HIS A 169 -24.69 1.62 -22.59
N ARG A 170 -24.15 2.04 -21.45
CA ARG A 170 -22.97 1.43 -20.82
C ARG A 170 -23.23 -0.03 -20.48
N GLU A 171 -24.37 -0.35 -19.88
CA GLU A 171 -24.74 -1.72 -19.54
C GLU A 171 -24.77 -2.59 -20.81
N THR A 172 -25.50 -2.16 -21.83
CA THR A 172 -25.62 -2.88 -23.10
C THR A 172 -24.24 -3.10 -23.75
N LEU A 173 -23.40 -2.08 -23.75
CA LEU A 173 -22.03 -2.15 -24.30
C LEU A 173 -21.16 -3.13 -23.50
N LEU A 174 -21.18 -3.05 -22.17
CA LEU A 174 -20.38 -3.91 -21.30
C LEU A 174 -20.82 -5.37 -21.40
N ARG A 175 -22.13 -5.64 -21.44
CA ARG A 175 -22.66 -7.01 -21.62
C ARG A 175 -22.16 -7.62 -22.92
N ARG A 176 -22.31 -6.89 -24.03
CA ARG A 176 -21.84 -7.34 -25.35
C ARG A 176 -20.33 -7.57 -25.36
N TRP A 177 -19.56 -6.64 -24.81
CA TRP A 177 -18.10 -6.72 -24.80
C TRP A 177 -17.60 -7.91 -23.96
N LEU A 178 -18.10 -8.07 -22.75
CA LEU A 178 -17.72 -9.17 -21.85
C LEU A 178 -18.21 -10.53 -22.37
N ALA A 179 -19.38 -10.60 -23.01
CA ALA A 179 -19.86 -11.82 -23.68
C ALA A 179 -18.86 -12.32 -24.72
N VAL A 180 -18.36 -11.41 -25.56
CA VAL A 180 -17.36 -11.72 -26.59
C VAL A 180 -16.02 -12.11 -25.96
N GLU A 181 -15.58 -11.40 -24.94
CA GLU A 181 -14.29 -11.65 -24.27
C GLU A 181 -14.27 -13.01 -23.54
N GLN A 182 -15.38 -13.37 -22.87
CA GLN A 182 -15.50 -14.59 -22.08
C GLN A 182 -16.05 -15.78 -22.88
N GLY A 183 -16.58 -15.55 -24.08
CA GLY A 183 -17.21 -16.59 -24.90
C GLY A 183 -18.51 -17.12 -24.34
N ILE A 184 -19.25 -16.33 -23.57
CA ILE A 184 -20.53 -16.69 -22.94
C ILE A 184 -21.70 -15.89 -23.56
N PRO A 185 -22.94 -16.40 -23.52
CA PRO A 185 -24.12 -15.65 -23.96
C PRO A 185 -24.30 -14.35 -23.16
N GLU A 186 -24.80 -13.28 -23.81
CA GLU A 186 -25.02 -11.97 -23.14
C GLU A 186 -25.91 -12.05 -21.90
N ALA A 187 -26.81 -13.04 -21.83
CA ALA A 187 -27.71 -13.28 -20.70
C ALA A 187 -26.98 -13.76 -19.43
N ASP A 188 -25.86 -14.46 -19.60
CA ASP A 188 -25.09 -15.07 -18.50
C ASP A 188 -23.91 -14.17 -18.06
N VAL A 189 -23.74 -13.01 -18.70
CA VAL A 189 -22.70 -12.05 -18.36
C VAL A 189 -23.04 -11.33 -17.06
N GLU A 190 -22.21 -11.55 -16.06
CA GLU A 190 -22.18 -10.74 -14.84
C GLU A 190 -21.32 -9.50 -15.04
N ILE A 191 -21.94 -8.32 -15.03
CA ILE A 191 -21.21 -7.05 -15.01
C ILE A 191 -20.78 -6.75 -13.57
N PRO A 192 -19.49 -6.44 -13.33
CA PRO A 192 -19.03 -6.01 -12.02
C PRO A 192 -19.85 -4.82 -11.48
N GLN A 193 -20.39 -4.97 -10.27
CA GLN A 193 -21.34 -4.02 -9.67
C GLN A 193 -20.76 -2.60 -9.54
N ASN A 194 -19.45 -2.48 -9.34
CA ASN A 194 -18.74 -1.20 -9.29
C ASN A 194 -18.91 -0.37 -10.57
N LEU A 195 -19.04 -0.99 -11.75
CA LEU A 195 -19.20 -0.30 -13.02
C LEU A 195 -20.62 0.21 -13.27
N MET A 196 -21.58 -0.42 -12.60
CA MET A 196 -22.99 -0.07 -12.61
C MET A 196 -23.32 1.00 -11.58
N MET A 197 -22.67 0.96 -10.41
CA MET A 197 -22.91 1.92 -9.32
C MET A 197 -22.09 3.21 -9.44
N ALA A 198 -20.92 3.17 -10.10
CA ALA A 198 -20.07 4.34 -10.25
C ALA A 198 -20.50 5.23 -11.42
N GLY A 199 -20.38 6.54 -11.21
CA GLY A 199 -20.66 7.59 -12.18
C GLY A 199 -19.55 8.63 -12.24
N LEU A 200 -19.78 9.68 -13.03
CA LEU A 200 -18.89 10.82 -13.09
C LEU A 200 -18.97 11.64 -11.79
N SER A 201 -17.86 12.27 -11.44
CA SER A 201 -17.80 13.24 -10.36
C SER A 201 -18.70 14.42 -10.66
N LYS A 202 -19.12 15.15 -9.62
CA LYS A 202 -19.99 16.32 -9.78
C LYS A 202 -19.45 17.29 -10.84
N ARG A 203 -18.14 17.56 -10.84
CA ARG A 203 -17.51 18.47 -11.80
C ARG A 203 -17.60 17.94 -13.24
N ASN A 204 -17.25 16.68 -13.45
CA ASN A 204 -17.27 16.08 -14.78
C ASN A 204 -18.69 15.87 -15.30
N GLN A 205 -19.64 15.55 -14.41
CA GLN A 205 -21.06 15.47 -14.72
C GLN A 205 -21.61 16.83 -15.16
N LEU A 206 -21.29 17.92 -14.44
CA LEU A 206 -21.72 19.27 -14.82
C LEU A 206 -21.15 19.69 -16.18
N ILE A 207 -19.88 19.40 -16.46
CA ILE A 207 -19.29 19.67 -17.79
C ILE A 207 -20.04 18.88 -18.86
N TYR A 208 -20.27 17.58 -18.64
CA TYR A 208 -20.97 16.70 -19.57
C TYR A 208 -22.39 17.20 -19.87
N GLU A 209 -23.20 17.49 -18.84
CA GLU A 209 -24.59 17.94 -19.00
C GLU A 209 -24.69 19.29 -19.71
N ASN A 210 -23.83 20.23 -19.38
CA ASN A 210 -23.83 21.56 -20.02
C ASN A 210 -23.42 21.47 -21.49
N LEU A 211 -22.41 20.66 -21.83
CA LEU A 211 -22.05 20.40 -23.22
C LEU A 211 -23.17 19.67 -23.97
N LEU A 212 -23.80 18.68 -23.35
CA LEU A 212 -24.90 17.94 -23.96
C LEU A 212 -26.09 18.86 -24.26
N ALA A 213 -26.43 19.76 -23.35
CA ALA A 213 -27.47 20.76 -23.55
C ALA A 213 -27.13 21.76 -24.67
N ALA A 214 -25.85 22.14 -24.81
CA ALA A 214 -25.40 23.04 -25.87
C ALA A 214 -25.36 22.39 -27.26
N TYR A 215 -25.30 21.05 -27.33
CA TYR A 215 -25.31 20.28 -28.56
C TYR A 215 -26.66 19.58 -28.82
N ASP A 216 -27.76 20.10 -28.29
CA ASP A 216 -29.12 19.58 -28.50
C ASP A 216 -29.27 18.08 -28.21
N GLY A 217 -28.49 17.54 -27.26
CA GLY A 217 -28.50 16.12 -26.90
C GLY A 217 -27.57 15.22 -27.71
N ASP A 218 -26.75 15.75 -28.61
CA ASP A 218 -25.80 14.95 -29.39
C ASP A 218 -24.56 14.57 -28.55
N MET A 219 -24.56 13.32 -28.06
CA MET A 219 -23.45 12.75 -27.31
C MET A 219 -22.16 12.64 -28.12
N ALA A 220 -22.24 12.41 -29.44
CA ALA A 220 -21.05 12.28 -30.27
C ALA A 220 -20.25 13.59 -30.27
N MET A 221 -20.95 14.74 -30.27
CA MET A 221 -20.35 16.07 -30.16
C MET A 221 -19.68 16.30 -28.81
N VAL A 222 -20.31 15.87 -27.71
CA VAL A 222 -19.71 15.95 -26.37
C VAL A 222 -18.42 15.13 -26.30
N LEU A 223 -18.43 13.90 -26.85
CA LEU A 223 -17.26 13.01 -26.85
C LEU A 223 -16.08 13.55 -27.66
N ARG A 224 -16.29 14.48 -28.61
CA ARG A 224 -15.17 15.14 -29.33
C ARG A 224 -14.24 15.88 -28.38
N HIS A 225 -14.75 16.38 -27.26
CA HIS A 225 -13.98 17.08 -26.24
C HIS A 225 -13.20 16.15 -25.32
N VAL A 226 -13.37 14.83 -25.41
CA VAL A 226 -12.76 13.88 -24.50
C VAL A 226 -11.43 13.39 -25.05
N GLN A 227 -10.34 13.67 -24.32
CA GLN A 227 -9.04 13.07 -24.56
C GLN A 227 -8.79 11.97 -23.52
N VAL A 228 -8.70 10.72 -23.98
CA VAL A 228 -8.28 9.60 -23.13
C VAL A 228 -6.76 9.52 -23.12
N GLU A 229 -6.16 9.51 -21.93
CA GLU A 229 -4.73 9.33 -21.76
C GLU A 229 -4.42 8.19 -20.80
N ARG A 230 -3.33 7.48 -21.09
CA ARG A 230 -2.75 6.52 -20.16
C ARG A 230 -2.04 7.30 -19.05
N PHE A 231 -2.22 6.88 -17.82
CA PHE A 231 -1.44 7.40 -16.69
C PHE A 231 -0.64 6.27 -16.04
N TYR A 232 0.38 6.64 -15.27
CA TYR A 232 1.26 5.72 -14.58
C TYR A 232 1.18 6.01 -13.08
N TYR A 233 1.18 4.96 -12.27
CA TYR A 233 1.22 5.15 -10.82
C TYR A 233 2.57 5.74 -10.43
N SER A 234 2.57 6.68 -9.50
CA SER A 234 3.81 7.31 -9.05
C SER A 234 3.68 7.77 -7.61
N LYS A 235 4.58 7.29 -6.75
CA LYS A 235 4.72 7.81 -5.38
C LYS A 235 5.27 9.24 -5.38
N GLN A 236 6.21 9.55 -6.29
CA GLN A 236 6.86 10.86 -6.34
C GLN A 236 5.90 11.98 -6.78
N TYR A 237 5.06 11.70 -7.79
CA TYR A 237 4.07 12.65 -8.29
C TYR A 237 2.68 12.48 -7.67
N ARG A 238 2.55 11.57 -6.69
CA ARG A 238 1.31 11.24 -5.97
C ARG A 238 0.14 10.90 -6.89
N VAL A 239 0.42 10.09 -7.91
CA VAL A 239 -0.59 9.62 -8.88
C VAL A 239 -1.01 8.21 -8.49
N GLY A 240 -2.20 8.08 -7.90
CA GLY A 240 -2.78 6.79 -7.47
C GLY A 240 -2.04 6.12 -6.31
N VAL A 241 -1.03 6.78 -5.75
CA VAL A 241 -0.29 6.35 -4.57
C VAL A 241 -0.06 7.59 -3.71
N SER A 242 -0.59 7.61 -2.49
CA SER A 242 -0.30 8.68 -1.53
C SER A 242 -0.07 8.12 -0.12
N THR A 243 0.67 8.88 0.69
CA THR A 243 0.98 8.54 2.08
C THR A 243 0.57 9.70 2.98
N VAL A 244 -0.27 9.42 3.97
CA VAL A 244 -0.66 10.37 5.01
C VAL A 244 0.29 10.20 6.20
N GLU A 245 1.01 11.27 6.51
CA GLU A 245 1.90 11.30 7.67
C GLU A 245 1.13 11.53 8.98
N PRO A 246 1.71 11.21 10.15
CA PRO A 246 1.09 11.40 11.46
C PRO A 246 0.70 12.85 11.83
N GLN A 247 1.06 13.81 11.00
CA GLN A 247 0.82 15.22 11.24
C GLN A 247 -0.66 15.54 11.02
N MET A 248 -1.19 16.48 11.81
CA MET A 248 -2.56 16.96 11.61
C MET A 248 -2.63 17.72 10.29
N SER A 249 -3.14 17.04 9.27
CA SER A 249 -3.41 17.57 7.94
C SER A 249 -4.82 17.19 7.54
N ILE A 250 -5.40 18.01 6.65
CA ILE A 250 -6.71 17.73 6.08
C ILE A 250 -6.51 16.72 4.97
N ASP A 251 -7.17 15.56 5.08
CA ASP A 251 -6.94 14.43 4.17
C ASP A 251 -7.66 14.59 2.81
N ALA A 252 -8.67 15.48 2.75
CA ALA A 252 -9.26 15.99 1.52
C ALA A 252 -9.92 17.36 1.74
N TYR A 253 -9.76 18.29 0.80
CA TYR A 253 -10.40 19.60 0.81
C TYR A 253 -10.80 20.01 -0.61
N GLU A 254 -11.63 21.05 -0.72
CA GLU A 254 -12.01 21.64 -2.00
C GLU A 254 -11.50 23.07 -2.10
N LYS A 255 -10.97 23.42 -3.26
CA LYS A 255 -10.60 24.79 -3.63
C LYS A 255 -11.52 25.27 -4.74
N GLN A 256 -12.15 26.43 -4.55
CA GLN A 256 -12.89 27.06 -5.63
C GLN A 256 -11.91 27.67 -6.64
N LEU A 257 -12.09 27.35 -7.92
CA LEU A 257 -11.25 27.87 -9.00
C LEU A 257 -11.89 29.15 -9.54
N THR A 258 -11.43 30.31 -9.06
CA THR A 258 -12.02 31.61 -9.40
C THR A 258 -11.22 32.42 -10.41
N MET A 259 -9.91 32.18 -10.58
CA MET A 259 -9.02 33.05 -11.37
C MET A 259 -7.92 32.31 -12.16
N ASP A 260 -8.16 31.06 -12.57
CA ASP A 260 -7.19 30.35 -13.43
C ASP A 260 -7.37 30.74 -14.90
N ARG A 261 -6.25 30.97 -15.60
CA ARG A 261 -6.24 31.24 -17.05
C ARG A 261 -6.96 30.13 -17.85
N ASN A 262 -6.90 28.89 -17.35
CA ASN A 262 -7.59 27.75 -17.94
C ASN A 262 -9.12 27.87 -17.87
N ILE A 263 -9.67 28.57 -16.89
CA ILE A 263 -11.12 28.77 -16.73
C ILE A 263 -11.60 29.97 -17.56
N ALA A 264 -10.78 31.02 -17.66
CA ALA A 264 -11.11 32.20 -18.47
C ALA A 264 -11.28 31.89 -19.97
N ASN A 265 -10.64 30.82 -20.44
CA ASN A 265 -10.69 30.37 -21.83
C ASN A 265 -11.76 29.30 -22.10
N LEU A 266 -12.63 28.99 -21.14
CA LEU A 266 -13.66 27.99 -21.35
C LEU A 266 -14.75 28.47 -22.33
N PRO A 267 -15.52 27.55 -22.92
CA PRO A 267 -16.70 27.93 -23.68
C PRO A 267 -17.71 28.69 -22.79
N PRO A 268 -18.47 29.65 -23.35
CA PRO A 268 -19.46 30.43 -22.60
C PRO A 268 -20.48 29.57 -21.83
N VAL A 269 -20.80 28.39 -22.37
CA VAL A 269 -21.70 27.40 -21.76
C VAL A 269 -21.20 26.96 -20.37
N LEU A 270 -19.89 26.96 -20.12
CA LEU A 270 -19.28 26.52 -18.87
C LEU A 270 -18.94 27.68 -17.92
N HIS A 271 -19.07 28.94 -18.34
CA HIS A 271 -18.73 30.10 -17.51
C HIS A 271 -19.63 30.29 -16.29
N ASN A 272 -20.86 29.77 -16.35
CA ASN A 272 -21.83 29.87 -15.26
C ASN A 272 -21.63 28.81 -14.17
N ILE A 273 -20.67 27.89 -14.35
CA ILE A 273 -20.41 26.80 -13.42
C ILE A 273 -19.34 27.24 -12.41
N SER A 274 -19.66 27.18 -11.13
CA SER A 274 -18.67 27.29 -10.06
C SER A 274 -17.82 26.03 -10.01
N PHE A 275 -16.62 26.08 -10.59
CA PHE A 275 -15.68 24.97 -10.53
C PHE A 275 -15.04 24.88 -9.14
N HIS A 276 -15.16 23.71 -8.52
CA HIS A 276 -14.44 23.33 -7.32
C HIS A 276 -13.51 22.18 -7.69
N GLU A 277 -12.25 22.29 -7.30
CA GLU A 277 -11.26 21.23 -7.46
C GLU A 277 -11.06 20.56 -6.10
N ALA A 278 -11.24 19.24 -6.07
CA ALA A 278 -10.94 18.43 -4.90
C ALA A 278 -9.45 18.10 -4.88
N ASP A 279 -8.82 18.28 -3.73
CA ASP A 279 -7.39 18.05 -3.54
C ASP A 279 -7.12 17.41 -2.17
N GLY A 280 -5.93 16.83 -2.02
CA GLY A 280 -5.46 16.16 -0.81
C GLY A 280 -5.16 14.68 -1.00
N PRO A 281 -4.52 14.03 -0.01
CA PRO A 281 -4.04 12.66 -0.10
C PRO A 281 -5.08 11.63 -0.55
N LEU A 282 -6.34 11.77 -0.11
CA LEU A 282 -7.42 10.87 -0.53
C LEU A 282 -7.70 10.99 -2.03
N ILE A 283 -7.67 12.20 -2.59
CA ILE A 283 -7.96 12.44 -4.01
C ILE A 283 -6.78 12.00 -4.88
N GLU A 284 -5.56 12.31 -4.45
CA GLU A 284 -4.30 11.89 -5.08
C GLU A 284 -4.17 10.35 -5.16
N ALA A 285 -4.54 9.63 -4.10
CA ALA A 285 -4.51 8.16 -4.04
C ALA A 285 -5.62 7.47 -4.83
N ASN A 286 -6.63 8.21 -5.31
CA ASN A 286 -7.76 7.61 -6.01
C ASN A 286 -7.33 6.73 -7.19
N ARG A 287 -8.05 5.64 -7.42
CA ARG A 287 -7.75 4.55 -8.35
C ARG A 287 -6.50 3.73 -7.97
N GLY A 288 -6.05 3.77 -6.73
CA GLY A 288 -4.89 3.00 -6.29
C GLY A 288 -4.84 2.77 -4.79
N ILE A 289 -3.75 3.19 -4.14
CA ILE A 289 -3.53 2.88 -2.72
C ILE A 289 -3.22 4.13 -1.90
N LEU A 290 -3.66 4.10 -0.64
CA LEU A 290 -3.36 5.11 0.35
C LEU A 290 -2.76 4.46 1.60
N GLU A 291 -1.62 4.97 2.06
CA GLU A 291 -1.00 4.54 3.31
C GLU A 291 -1.18 5.59 4.42
N PHE A 292 -1.77 5.22 5.56
CA PHE A 292 -1.67 6.00 6.79
C PHE A 292 -0.44 5.55 7.60
N SER A 293 0.62 6.35 7.56
CA SER A 293 1.86 6.11 8.31
C SER A 293 1.65 6.39 9.79
N ASP A 294 1.95 5.42 10.66
CA ASP A 294 1.82 5.54 12.12
C ASP A 294 0.47 6.17 12.56
N MET A 295 -0.62 5.68 11.95
CA MET A 295 -1.96 6.27 12.00
C MET A 295 -2.40 6.68 13.41
N LEU A 296 -2.24 5.79 14.39
CA LEU A 296 -2.72 5.98 15.78
C LEU A 296 -1.90 7.00 16.60
N LYS A 297 -0.98 7.75 15.99
CA LYS A 297 -0.39 8.94 16.60
C LYS A 297 -1.31 10.16 16.52
N ARG A 298 -2.21 10.21 15.52
CA ARG A 298 -3.26 11.24 15.45
C ARG A 298 -4.40 10.90 16.42
N PRO A 299 -5.11 11.90 16.96
CA PRO A 299 -6.32 11.68 17.75
C PRO A 299 -7.36 10.86 16.96
N ILE A 300 -8.11 10.01 17.64
CA ILE A 300 -9.04 9.06 17.01
C ILE A 300 -10.23 9.80 16.39
N GLU A 301 -10.60 10.94 16.95
CA GLU A 301 -11.62 11.85 16.43
C GLU A 301 -11.30 12.26 14.99
N ALA A 302 -10.01 12.43 14.68
CA ALA A 302 -9.56 12.79 13.34
C ALA A 302 -9.81 11.67 12.30
N PHE A 303 -10.11 10.44 12.72
CA PHE A 303 -10.36 9.30 11.84
C PHE A 303 -11.83 8.87 11.79
N LYS A 304 -12.73 9.56 12.47
CA LYS A 304 -14.16 9.20 12.43
C LYS A 304 -14.75 9.28 11.02
N TYR A 305 -14.30 10.23 10.21
CA TYR A 305 -14.68 10.34 8.80
C TYR A 305 -14.22 9.11 7.97
N LEU A 306 -13.10 8.49 8.37
CA LEU A 306 -12.51 7.37 7.64
C LEU A 306 -13.40 6.12 7.75
N LEU A 307 -14.13 5.95 8.85
CA LEU A 307 -15.07 4.85 9.03
C LEU A 307 -16.13 4.83 7.92
N SER A 308 -16.79 5.98 7.70
CA SER A 308 -17.77 6.11 6.62
C SER A 308 -17.12 6.04 5.24
N THR A 309 -15.90 6.56 5.11
CA THR A 309 -15.17 6.59 3.84
C THR A 309 -14.78 5.18 3.38
N VAL A 310 -14.25 4.36 4.29
CA VAL A 310 -13.87 2.97 4.04
C VAL A 310 -15.10 2.11 3.77
N GLU A 311 -16.22 2.37 4.44
CA GLU A 311 -17.44 1.59 4.25
C GLU A 311 -18.18 1.92 2.95
N LYS A 312 -18.30 3.21 2.61
CA LYS A 312 -19.10 3.68 1.46
C LYS A 312 -18.28 3.90 0.19
N GLY A 313 -16.95 3.99 0.29
CA GLY A 313 -16.10 4.40 -0.82
C GLY A 313 -16.31 5.86 -1.23
N THR A 314 -16.68 6.73 -0.29
CA THR A 314 -16.95 8.15 -0.57
C THR A 314 -16.43 9.07 0.53
N ALA A 315 -15.85 10.21 0.17
CA ALA A 315 -15.53 11.28 1.11
C ALA A 315 -16.44 12.49 0.91
N ASN A 316 -16.96 13.05 2.00
CA ASN A 316 -17.79 14.25 1.95
C ASN A 316 -16.92 15.50 1.92
N LEU A 317 -17.14 16.34 0.93
CA LEU A 317 -16.52 17.64 0.79
C LEU A 317 -17.60 18.73 0.92
N PRO A 318 -17.24 20.01 1.14
CA PRO A 318 -18.22 21.08 1.37
C PRO A 318 -19.23 21.25 0.24
N SER A 319 -18.82 21.09 -1.02
CA SER A 319 -19.67 21.29 -2.19
C SER A 319 -20.04 20.01 -2.94
N SER A 320 -19.35 18.88 -2.68
CA SER A 320 -19.56 17.63 -3.39
C SER A 320 -19.25 16.38 -2.55
N THR A 321 -19.58 15.21 -3.08
CA THR A 321 -19.14 13.93 -2.53
C THR A 321 -18.11 13.34 -3.49
N ALA A 322 -16.91 13.08 -3.00
CA ALA A 322 -15.83 12.47 -3.76
C ALA A 322 -16.01 10.94 -3.81
N PRO A 323 -16.22 10.33 -5.00
CA PRO A 323 -16.18 8.89 -5.16
C PRO A 323 -14.73 8.39 -5.10
N LEU A 324 -14.45 7.46 -4.19
CA LEU A 324 -13.12 6.92 -3.93
C LEU A 324 -13.07 5.42 -4.24
N ASP A 325 -12.12 5.06 -5.09
CA ASP A 325 -11.70 3.70 -5.39
C ASP A 325 -10.26 3.52 -4.91
N ILE A 326 -10.10 3.15 -3.64
CA ILE A 326 -8.80 3.10 -2.95
C ILE A 326 -8.73 1.88 -2.05
N VAL A 327 -7.64 1.14 -2.15
CA VAL A 327 -7.27 0.17 -1.12
C VAL A 327 -6.48 0.87 -0.02
N PHE A 328 -7.07 0.91 1.18
CA PHE A 328 -6.50 1.60 2.33
C PHE A 328 -5.54 0.70 3.10
N PHE A 329 -4.33 1.18 3.29
CA PHE A 329 -3.33 0.62 4.19
C PHE A 329 -3.12 1.55 5.37
N ALA A 330 -2.81 1.00 6.54
CA ALA A 330 -2.32 1.76 7.67
C ALA A 330 -1.19 1.00 8.35
N THR A 331 -0.27 1.74 8.95
CA THR A 331 0.75 1.18 9.83
C THR A 331 0.62 1.75 11.22
N THR A 332 0.91 0.94 12.24
CA THR A 332 0.92 1.41 13.62
C THR A 332 1.92 0.64 14.49
N ASN A 333 2.29 1.25 15.61
CA ASN A 333 3.08 0.63 16.65
C ASN A 333 2.16 -0.09 17.65
N GLU A 334 2.65 -1.22 18.19
CA GLU A 334 2.00 -1.98 19.26
C GLU A 334 1.53 -1.13 20.44
N LYS A 335 2.34 -0.18 20.92
CA LYS A 335 1.96 0.65 22.08
C LYS A 335 0.71 1.49 21.80
N HIS A 336 0.60 2.02 20.57
CA HIS A 336 -0.56 2.81 20.18
C HIS A 336 -1.78 1.92 19.93
N LEU A 337 -1.58 0.73 19.36
CA LEU A 337 -2.65 -0.25 19.17
C LEU A 337 -3.21 -0.76 20.51
N ASP A 338 -2.36 -1.06 21.48
CA ASP A 338 -2.78 -1.49 22.81
C ASP A 338 -3.64 -0.42 23.48
N ALA A 339 -3.19 0.84 23.45
CA ALA A 339 -3.97 1.97 23.95
C ALA A 339 -5.30 2.11 23.20
N PHE A 340 -5.30 1.94 21.88
CA PHE A 340 -6.50 2.04 21.05
C PHE A 340 -7.54 0.96 21.36
N LYS A 341 -7.10 -0.28 21.65
CA LYS A 341 -7.98 -1.39 22.05
C LYS A 341 -8.75 -1.13 23.35
N THR A 342 -8.26 -0.24 24.21
CA THR A 342 -8.93 0.11 25.49
C THR A 342 -10.08 1.11 25.32
N ILE A 343 -10.22 1.72 24.15
CA ILE A 343 -11.17 2.81 23.92
C ILE A 343 -12.52 2.23 23.47
N PRO A 344 -13.66 2.77 23.94
CA PRO A 344 -14.99 2.23 23.60
C PRO A 344 -15.28 2.17 22.09
N ASP A 345 -14.81 3.17 21.33
CA ASP A 345 -15.00 3.26 19.88
C ASP A 345 -14.28 2.13 19.10
N PHE A 346 -13.37 1.36 19.73
CA PHE A 346 -12.59 0.29 19.08
C PHE A 346 -13.46 -0.72 18.33
N ALA A 347 -14.63 -1.09 18.87
CA ALA A 347 -15.51 -2.06 18.23
C ALA A 347 -15.99 -1.59 16.84
N SER A 348 -16.25 -0.28 16.70
CA SER A 348 -16.62 0.33 15.42
C SER A 348 -15.47 0.21 14.42
N PHE A 349 -14.26 0.61 14.83
CA PHE A 349 -13.07 0.50 13.97
C PHE A 349 -12.70 -0.95 13.64
N ARG A 350 -12.82 -1.89 14.57
CA ARG A 350 -12.45 -3.30 14.36
C ARG A 350 -13.23 -3.96 13.23
N SER A 351 -14.48 -3.54 13.00
CA SER A 351 -15.29 -4.06 11.90
C SER A 351 -14.90 -3.51 10.52
N ARG A 352 -14.26 -2.32 10.48
CA ARG A 352 -13.76 -1.69 9.24
C ARG A 352 -12.25 -1.93 9.03
N PHE A 353 -11.52 -2.37 10.06
CA PHE A 353 -10.08 -2.60 10.00
C PHE A 353 -9.77 -4.09 10.01
N GLU A 354 -8.89 -4.50 9.09
CA GLU A 354 -8.25 -5.81 9.13
C GLU A 354 -6.87 -5.66 9.78
N LEU A 355 -6.67 -6.29 10.93
CA LEU A 355 -5.43 -6.17 11.71
C LEU A 355 -4.44 -7.23 11.22
N LEU A 356 -3.29 -6.79 10.72
CA LEU A 356 -2.23 -7.64 10.21
C LEU A 356 -1.00 -7.56 11.14
N THR A 357 -0.65 -8.67 11.77
CA THR A 357 0.52 -8.76 12.67
C THR A 357 1.82 -8.86 11.87
N ALA A 358 2.72 -7.90 12.04
CA ALA A 358 4.06 -7.90 11.44
C ALA A 358 5.13 -8.03 12.54
N PRO A 359 5.48 -9.26 12.97
CA PRO A 359 6.50 -9.50 13.99
C PRO A 359 7.92 -9.22 13.47
N TYR A 360 8.90 -9.19 14.39
CA TYR A 360 10.29 -9.30 13.98
C TYR A 360 10.59 -10.69 13.39
N LEU A 361 11.64 -10.77 12.56
CA LEU A 361 12.10 -12.03 12.01
C LEU A 361 12.56 -12.98 13.12
N LEU A 362 12.18 -14.25 12.96
CA LEU A 362 12.46 -15.33 13.90
C LEU A 362 13.52 -16.32 13.39
N LYS A 363 14.13 -16.03 12.23
CA LYS A 363 15.21 -16.84 11.62
C LYS A 363 16.48 -16.00 11.48
N PRO A 364 17.61 -16.40 12.10
CA PRO A 364 18.89 -15.69 11.96
C PRO A 364 19.37 -15.57 10.52
N SER A 365 19.12 -16.57 9.66
CA SER A 365 19.47 -16.55 8.25
C SER A 365 18.82 -15.35 7.54
N LEU A 366 17.50 -15.20 7.70
CA LEU A 366 16.74 -14.06 7.18
C LEU A 366 17.16 -12.74 7.84
N GLU A 367 17.44 -12.73 9.14
CA GLU A 367 17.93 -11.51 9.80
C GLU A 367 19.26 -11.03 9.22
N ALA A 368 20.18 -11.95 8.87
CA ALA A 368 21.45 -11.61 8.26
C ALA A 368 21.30 -10.98 6.86
N GLU A 369 20.28 -11.39 6.09
CA GLU A 369 19.98 -10.81 4.77
C GLU A 369 19.72 -9.30 4.83
N ILE A 370 19.07 -8.82 5.91
CA ILE A 370 18.77 -7.39 6.11
C ILE A 370 20.05 -6.54 6.07
N TYR A 371 21.15 -7.09 6.57
CA TYR A 371 22.40 -6.36 6.75
C TYR A 371 23.38 -6.56 5.60
N LYS A 372 23.09 -7.40 4.59
CA LYS A 372 24.04 -7.69 3.49
C LYS A 372 24.60 -6.43 2.82
N GLN A 373 23.76 -5.45 2.54
CA GLN A 373 24.18 -4.18 1.93
C GLN A 373 25.04 -3.35 2.89
N ASP A 374 24.65 -3.26 4.16
CA ASP A 374 25.41 -2.56 5.20
C ASP A 374 26.79 -3.20 5.34
N LEU A 375 26.86 -4.53 5.43
CA LEU A 375 28.10 -5.30 5.57
C LEU A 375 29.03 -5.12 4.37
N LYS A 376 28.49 -5.05 3.15
CA LYS A 376 29.28 -4.75 1.95
C LYS A 376 29.89 -3.35 1.99
N ALA A 377 29.16 -2.36 2.51
CA ALA A 377 29.66 -1.00 2.67
C ALA A 377 30.73 -0.93 3.79
N LEU A 378 30.42 -1.54 4.93
CA LEU A 378 31.24 -1.55 6.13
C LEU A 378 32.55 -2.34 5.97
N GLY A 379 32.50 -3.45 5.24
CA GLY A 379 33.67 -4.28 4.93
C GLY A 379 34.75 -3.55 4.12
N LYS A 380 34.41 -2.45 3.44
CA LYS A 380 35.40 -1.59 2.76
C LYS A 380 36.26 -0.80 3.75
N SER A 381 35.71 -0.47 4.92
CA SER A 381 36.41 0.31 5.95
C SER A 381 37.25 -0.58 6.85
N ARG A 382 36.69 -1.71 7.32
CA ARG A 382 37.39 -2.66 8.20
C ARG A 382 36.96 -4.10 7.89
N PRO A 383 37.89 -5.08 7.91
CA PRO A 383 37.54 -6.49 7.79
C PRO A 383 36.61 -6.94 8.92
N ILE A 384 35.64 -7.79 8.58
CA ILE A 384 34.71 -8.40 9.52
C ILE A 384 35.14 -9.86 9.70
N ALA A 385 35.34 -10.30 10.93
CA ALA A 385 35.74 -11.68 11.21
C ALA A 385 34.60 -12.66 10.86
N PRO A 386 34.92 -13.87 10.38
CA PRO A 386 33.93 -14.92 10.09
C PRO A 386 32.97 -15.16 11.26
N HIS A 387 31.73 -15.54 10.96
CA HIS A 387 30.66 -15.83 11.93
C HIS A 387 30.24 -14.69 12.87
N SER A 388 30.89 -13.52 12.82
CA SER A 388 30.55 -12.38 13.70
C SER A 388 29.11 -11.91 13.48
N ILE A 389 28.68 -11.89 12.23
CA ILE A 389 27.31 -11.50 11.84
C ILE A 389 26.30 -12.58 12.21
N GLU A 390 26.62 -13.84 11.94
CA GLU A 390 25.78 -14.98 12.32
C GLU A 390 25.52 -15.00 13.82
N MET A 391 26.56 -14.78 14.64
CA MET A 391 26.43 -14.70 16.10
C MET A 391 25.58 -13.51 16.56
N LEU A 392 25.72 -12.35 15.91
CA LEU A 392 24.92 -11.16 16.22
C LEU A 392 23.44 -11.37 15.85
N CYS A 393 23.16 -11.97 14.69
CA CYS A 393 21.81 -12.28 14.23
C CYS A 393 21.18 -13.37 15.09
N LEU A 394 21.95 -14.40 15.47
CA LEU A 394 21.53 -15.45 16.40
C LEU A 394 21.12 -14.83 17.74
N TRP A 395 21.97 -13.99 18.32
CA TRP A 395 21.64 -13.26 19.56
C TRP A 395 20.36 -12.44 19.41
N ALA A 396 20.25 -11.66 18.32
CA ALA A 396 19.09 -10.81 18.07
C ALA A 396 17.80 -11.64 18.04
N VAL A 397 17.78 -12.75 17.31
CA VAL A 397 16.61 -13.63 17.19
C VAL A 397 16.30 -14.32 18.52
N MET A 398 17.30 -14.80 19.27
CA MET A 398 17.07 -15.40 20.58
C MET A 398 16.35 -14.46 21.55
N THR A 399 16.56 -13.14 21.44
CA THR A 399 15.82 -12.16 22.27
C THR A 399 14.36 -11.96 21.88
N ARG A 400 13.92 -12.49 20.72
CA ARG A 400 12.58 -12.32 20.15
C ARG A 400 11.68 -13.54 20.37
N LEU A 401 12.30 -14.69 20.64
CA LEU A 401 11.60 -15.96 20.79
C LEU A 401 10.89 -16.08 22.13
N LYS A 402 9.82 -16.87 22.11
CA LYS A 402 9.08 -17.31 23.29
C LYS A 402 9.19 -18.81 23.44
N GLN A 403 9.32 -19.27 24.68
CA GLN A 403 9.28 -20.69 24.98
C GLN A 403 7.86 -21.22 24.74
N PRO A 404 7.69 -22.30 23.97
CA PRO A 404 6.40 -22.98 23.82
C PRO A 404 5.85 -23.46 25.16
N ASN A 405 4.54 -23.40 25.35
CA ASN A 405 3.88 -23.90 26.54
C ASN A 405 3.59 -25.41 26.39
N PRO A 406 4.20 -26.30 27.19
CA PRO A 406 3.97 -27.73 27.09
C PRO A 406 2.50 -28.13 27.27
N ASP A 407 1.70 -27.35 27.98
CA ASP A 407 0.29 -27.68 28.26
C ASP A 407 -0.61 -27.62 27.04
N TYR A 408 -0.21 -26.91 25.98
CA TYR A 408 -0.96 -26.84 24.71
C TYR A 408 -0.78 -28.07 23.82
N TYR A 409 0.13 -28.98 24.19
CA TYR A 409 0.45 -30.17 23.41
C TYR A 409 0.00 -31.45 24.12
N ASP A 410 -0.19 -32.51 23.32
CA ASP A 410 -0.50 -33.85 23.83
C ASP A 410 0.53 -34.32 24.87
N SER A 411 0.06 -35.15 25.82
CA SER A 411 0.87 -35.70 26.91
C SER A 411 2.17 -36.36 26.42
N LYS A 412 2.16 -36.99 25.24
CA LYS A 412 3.34 -37.60 24.59
C LYS A 412 4.45 -36.60 24.26
N TYR A 413 4.11 -35.34 23.97
CA TYR A 413 5.07 -34.34 23.47
C TYR A 413 5.51 -33.35 24.54
N ARG A 414 4.82 -33.25 25.69
CA ARG A 414 5.11 -32.24 26.73
C ARG A 414 6.57 -32.28 27.21
N ALA A 415 7.12 -33.47 27.41
CA ALA A 415 8.51 -33.63 27.84
C ALA A 415 9.52 -33.16 26.77
N LEU A 416 9.20 -33.33 25.48
CA LEU A 416 10.03 -32.85 24.38
C LEU A 416 9.95 -31.33 24.27
N ILE A 417 8.75 -30.76 24.33
CA ILE A 417 8.51 -29.33 24.25
C ILE A 417 9.16 -28.58 25.42
N SER A 418 9.09 -29.13 26.64
CA SER A 418 9.73 -28.54 27.81
C SER A 418 11.26 -28.46 27.69
N ARG A 419 11.89 -29.40 26.96
CA ARG A 419 13.33 -29.41 26.66
C ARG A 419 13.73 -28.49 25.50
N LEU A 420 12.77 -27.91 24.77
CA LEU A 420 13.06 -27.08 23.60
C LEU A 420 13.57 -25.70 24.03
N ASP A 421 14.90 -25.58 24.13
CA ASP A 421 15.57 -24.32 24.43
C ASP A 421 15.56 -23.35 23.22
N PRO A 422 15.80 -22.04 23.42
CA PRO A 422 15.73 -21.07 22.33
C PRO A 422 16.66 -21.37 21.15
N ARG A 423 17.84 -21.98 21.38
CA ARG A 423 18.77 -22.32 20.31
C ARG A 423 18.24 -23.50 19.50
N SER A 424 17.73 -24.53 20.16
CA SER A 424 17.06 -25.66 19.48
C SER A 424 15.81 -25.19 18.71
N LYS A 425 15.05 -24.23 19.26
CA LYS A 425 13.90 -23.63 18.57
C LYS A 425 14.31 -22.88 17.30
N ILE A 426 15.41 -22.14 17.32
CA ILE A 426 15.97 -21.51 16.12
C ILE A 426 16.32 -22.55 15.06
N ARG A 427 16.99 -23.63 15.45
CA ARG A 427 17.36 -24.71 14.53
C ARG A 427 16.14 -25.36 13.91
N LEU A 428 15.08 -25.56 14.69
CA LEU A 428 13.78 -26.04 14.20
C LEU A 428 13.21 -25.12 13.11
N TYR A 429 13.26 -23.80 13.32
CA TYR A 429 12.79 -22.80 12.34
C TYR A 429 13.67 -22.70 11.10
N GLU A 430 14.98 -22.88 11.23
CA GLU A 430 15.94 -22.91 10.11
C GLU A 430 15.89 -24.25 9.35
N GLY A 431 15.26 -25.29 9.91
CA GLY A 431 15.30 -26.64 9.33
C GLY A 431 16.66 -27.33 9.52
N GLU A 432 17.41 -26.94 10.55
CA GLU A 432 18.69 -27.54 10.93
C GLU A 432 18.54 -28.70 11.91
N SER A 433 19.57 -29.53 12.03
CA SER A 433 19.54 -30.63 12.99
C SER A 433 19.46 -30.15 14.45
N LEU A 434 18.59 -30.79 15.22
CA LEU A 434 18.38 -30.54 16.65
C LEU A 434 19.40 -31.26 17.55
N LEU A 435 20.36 -31.98 16.97
CA LEU A 435 21.44 -32.63 17.70
C LEU A 435 22.39 -31.62 18.37
N PRO A 436 22.92 -31.90 19.58
CA PRO A 436 22.78 -33.15 20.34
C PRO A 436 21.60 -33.16 21.32
N VAL A 437 20.75 -32.12 21.34
CA VAL A 437 19.73 -31.92 22.38
C VAL A 437 18.61 -32.96 22.25
N PHE A 438 18.25 -33.34 21.02
CA PHE A 438 17.23 -34.33 20.71
C PHE A 438 17.82 -35.51 19.96
N LYS A 439 17.41 -36.74 20.31
CA LYS A 439 17.78 -37.95 19.54
C LYS A 439 17.04 -37.95 18.19
N PRO A 440 17.50 -38.68 17.16
CA PRO A 440 16.87 -38.67 15.83
C PRO A 440 15.37 -38.99 15.81
N GLN A 441 14.91 -39.91 16.68
CA GLN A 441 13.48 -40.22 16.82
C GLN A 441 12.68 -39.09 17.48
N GLU A 442 13.28 -38.41 18.48
CA GLU A 442 12.67 -37.25 19.14
C GLU A 442 12.63 -36.04 18.20
N GLU A 443 13.68 -35.87 17.39
CA GLU A 443 13.79 -34.82 16.38
C GLU A 443 12.66 -34.90 15.35
N ALA A 444 12.39 -36.09 14.80
CA ALA A 444 11.27 -36.29 13.88
C ALA A 444 9.93 -35.87 14.50
N ALA A 445 9.69 -36.27 15.76
CA ALA A 445 8.49 -35.89 16.50
C ALA A 445 8.36 -34.38 16.74
N VAL A 446 9.48 -33.67 17.02
CA VAL A 446 9.46 -32.21 17.19
C VAL A 446 9.24 -31.51 15.85
N TYR A 447 9.78 -32.04 14.75
CA TYR A 447 9.56 -31.51 13.40
C TYR A 447 8.10 -31.64 12.94
N GLU A 448 7.39 -32.69 13.34
CA GLU A 448 5.94 -32.81 13.10
C GLU A 448 5.16 -31.66 13.75
N LEU A 449 5.60 -31.20 14.93
CA LEU A 449 4.96 -30.10 15.67
C LEU A 449 5.43 -28.70 15.25
N ARG A 450 6.36 -28.60 14.29
CA ARG A 450 6.96 -27.30 13.89
C ARG A 450 5.92 -26.25 13.54
N LYS A 451 4.87 -26.65 12.80
CA LYS A 451 3.81 -25.73 12.37
C LYS A 451 3.03 -25.21 13.59
N ASP A 452 2.61 -26.11 14.47
CA ASP A 452 1.87 -25.76 15.69
C ASP A 452 2.69 -24.85 16.60
N ILE A 453 3.99 -25.11 16.75
CA ILE A 453 4.93 -24.27 17.52
C ILE A 453 5.05 -22.85 16.95
N ASN A 454 5.06 -22.71 15.61
CA ASN A 454 5.13 -21.42 14.93
C ASN A 454 3.81 -20.63 15.08
N GLU A 455 2.68 -21.33 15.05
CA GLU A 455 1.34 -20.72 15.13
C GLU A 455 0.89 -20.43 16.58
N GLU A 456 1.47 -21.11 17.58
CA GLU A 456 1.10 -21.06 19.02
C GLU A 456 0.86 -19.63 19.54
N TYR A 457 1.75 -18.70 19.17
CA TYR A 457 1.74 -17.33 19.68
C TYR A 457 1.18 -16.30 18.70
N GLN A 458 0.69 -16.65 17.52
CA GLN A 458 0.29 -15.65 16.52
C GLN A 458 -0.93 -14.80 16.94
N ASN A 459 -1.88 -15.40 17.65
CA ASN A 459 -3.16 -14.77 18.02
C ASN A 459 -3.23 -14.25 19.46
N VAL A 460 -2.09 -14.13 20.16
CA VAL A 460 -2.05 -13.60 21.52
C VAL A 460 -1.53 -12.16 21.57
N VAL A 461 -1.90 -11.41 22.61
CA VAL A 461 -1.44 -10.02 22.80
C VAL A 461 0.09 -9.96 22.78
N ALA A 462 0.74 -10.85 23.51
CA ALA A 462 2.19 -10.95 23.54
C ALA A 462 2.69 -12.03 22.55
N TYR A 463 2.46 -11.82 21.26
CA TYR A 463 2.90 -12.76 20.23
C TYR A 463 4.43 -12.85 20.12
N GLU A 464 4.93 -13.94 19.52
CA GLU A 464 6.37 -14.17 19.32
C GLU A 464 6.95 -13.17 18.31
N GLY A 465 8.09 -12.55 18.61
CA GLY A 465 8.64 -11.47 17.79
C GLY A 465 8.04 -10.08 18.02
N ARG A 466 7.15 -9.91 19.01
CA ARG A 466 6.67 -8.59 19.48
C ARG A 466 7.76 -7.79 20.21
N PHE A 467 8.61 -8.49 20.96
CA PHE A 467 9.68 -7.93 21.78
C PHE A 467 11.04 -8.45 21.32
N GLY A 468 12.12 -7.88 21.87
CA GLY A 468 13.50 -8.24 21.54
C GLY A 468 14.26 -7.14 20.81
N ALA A 469 15.51 -7.43 20.46
CA ALA A 469 16.40 -6.50 19.78
C ALA A 469 15.86 -6.16 18.37
N SER A 470 15.69 -4.87 18.09
CA SER A 470 15.18 -4.38 16.81
C SER A 470 16.27 -4.38 15.73
N PRO A 471 15.93 -4.52 14.43
CA PRO A 471 16.92 -4.41 13.37
C PRO A 471 17.69 -3.08 13.33
N ARG A 472 17.06 -2.00 13.83
CA ARG A 472 17.71 -0.69 13.97
C ARG A 472 18.78 -0.67 15.07
N GLU A 473 18.54 -1.38 16.17
CA GLU A 473 19.54 -1.53 17.24
C GLU A 473 20.73 -2.36 16.75
N ILE A 474 20.48 -3.44 16.00
CA ILE A 474 21.54 -4.26 15.41
C ILE A 474 22.41 -3.44 14.45
N ARG A 475 21.79 -2.67 13.54
CA ARG A 475 22.54 -1.70 12.70
C ARG A 475 23.37 -0.75 13.56
N SER A 476 22.79 -0.16 14.59
CA SER A 476 23.53 0.74 15.48
C SER A 476 24.72 0.04 16.15
N ILE A 477 24.61 -1.23 16.53
CA ILE A 477 25.70 -2.02 17.10
C ILE A 477 26.81 -2.23 16.06
N LEU A 478 26.44 -2.61 14.83
CA LEU A 478 27.40 -2.79 13.72
C LEU A 478 28.20 -1.52 13.43
N TYR A 479 27.51 -0.38 13.25
CA TYR A 479 28.16 0.90 12.96
C TYR A 479 29.05 1.38 14.12
N ARG A 480 28.60 1.22 15.38
CA ARG A 480 29.41 1.60 16.55
C ARG A 480 30.66 0.74 16.70
N ALA A 481 30.56 -0.57 16.48
CA ALA A 481 31.70 -1.47 16.53
C ALA A 481 32.79 -1.08 15.52
N ILE A 482 32.42 -0.54 14.36
CA ILE A 482 33.40 -0.07 13.36
C ILE A 482 34.01 1.26 13.73
N GLN A 483 33.23 2.16 14.32
CA GLN A 483 33.72 3.47 14.72
C GLN A 483 34.55 3.43 16.00
N ASN A 484 34.50 2.33 16.76
CA ASN A 484 35.23 2.21 18.01
C ASN A 484 36.76 2.20 17.71
N PRO A 485 37.51 3.20 18.22
CA PRO A 485 38.93 3.32 17.94
C PRO A 485 39.77 2.22 18.61
N ARG A 486 39.23 1.53 19.63
CA ARG A 486 39.92 0.43 20.33
C ARG A 486 39.96 -0.89 19.54
N ILE A 487 39.25 -0.95 18.40
CA ILE A 487 39.19 -2.15 17.54
C ILE A 487 40.13 -1.90 16.35
N GLU A 488 41.38 -2.30 16.49
CA GLU A 488 42.45 -1.85 15.57
C GLU A 488 42.58 -2.67 14.27
N ARG A 489 42.18 -3.95 14.23
CA ARG A 489 42.45 -4.82 13.07
C ARG A 489 41.23 -5.41 12.35
N TYR A 490 40.20 -5.84 13.08
CA TYR A 490 38.99 -6.43 12.49
C TYR A 490 37.83 -6.37 13.48
N MET A 491 36.60 -6.29 12.96
CA MET A 491 35.40 -6.45 13.78
C MET A 491 35.24 -7.92 14.15
N SER A 492 35.24 -8.24 15.44
CA SER A 492 35.08 -9.60 15.97
C SER A 492 33.73 -9.80 16.66
N SER A 493 33.33 -11.06 16.84
CA SER A 493 32.17 -11.43 17.66
C SER A 493 32.24 -10.83 19.07
N PHE A 494 33.44 -10.75 19.67
CA PHE A 494 33.64 -10.13 20.99
C PHE A 494 33.32 -8.63 20.98
N SER A 495 33.74 -7.91 19.96
CA SER A 495 33.42 -6.48 19.83
C SER A 495 31.93 -6.21 19.68
N LEU A 496 31.24 -7.04 18.90
CA LEU A 496 29.79 -6.97 18.73
C LEU A 496 29.07 -7.33 20.02
N SER A 497 29.53 -8.35 20.74
CA SER A 497 29.00 -8.75 22.04
C SER A 497 29.14 -7.64 23.09
N LEU A 498 30.29 -6.95 23.12
CA LEU A 498 30.53 -5.83 24.03
C LEU A 498 29.51 -4.69 23.76
N GLU A 499 29.37 -4.28 22.50
CA GLU A 499 28.44 -3.21 22.10
C GLU A 499 26.98 -3.63 22.28
N ALA A 500 26.63 -4.89 22.04
CA ALA A 500 25.30 -5.45 22.31
C ALA A 500 24.98 -5.41 23.81
N SER A 501 25.95 -5.79 24.66
CA SER A 501 25.81 -5.74 26.12
C SER A 501 25.62 -4.30 26.63
N ILE A 502 26.41 -3.35 26.12
CA ILE A 502 26.27 -1.92 26.44
C ILE A 502 24.90 -1.39 26.00
N THR A 503 24.43 -1.80 24.84
CA THR A 503 23.12 -1.39 24.30
C THR A 503 21.98 -1.99 25.11
N SER A 504 22.08 -3.26 25.48
CA SER A 504 21.13 -3.95 26.37
C SER A 504 21.05 -3.25 27.73
N LEU A 505 22.18 -2.99 28.40
CA LEU A 505 22.23 -2.28 29.69
C LEU A 505 21.61 -0.86 29.62
N LYS A 506 21.79 -0.15 28.50
CA LYS A 506 21.16 1.17 28.27
C LYS A 506 19.65 1.06 28.04
N SER A 507 19.18 -0.02 27.41
CA SER A 507 17.74 -0.27 27.23
C SER A 507 17.07 -0.63 28.56
N SER A 508 17.72 -1.45 29.40
CA SER A 508 17.25 -1.84 30.73
C SER A 508 17.26 -0.65 31.71
N SER A 509 18.27 0.23 31.66
CA SER A 509 18.30 1.42 32.52
C SER A 509 17.27 2.48 32.12
N ARG A 510 16.92 2.61 30.82
CA ARG A 510 15.80 3.42 30.36
C ARG A 510 14.44 2.85 30.78
N ALA A 511 14.29 1.53 30.80
CA ALA A 511 13.10 0.88 31.33
C ALA A 511 12.95 1.08 32.85
N ALA A 512 14.05 0.99 33.62
CA ALA A 512 14.06 1.25 35.05
C ALA A 512 13.82 2.73 35.40
N ALA A 513 14.32 3.67 34.60
CA ALA A 513 14.14 5.11 34.81
C ALA A 513 12.69 5.59 34.55
N GLY A 514 11.86 4.80 33.89
CA GLY A 514 10.42 5.07 33.67
C GLY A 514 9.52 4.71 34.84
N ILE A 515 10.04 4.01 35.86
CA ILE A 515 9.26 3.45 36.99
C ILE A 515 9.47 4.26 38.29
N LEU A 516 10.41 5.21 38.34
CA LEU A 516 10.66 6.02 39.53
C LEU A 516 9.74 7.26 39.58
N PRO A 517 8.94 7.45 40.66
CA PRO A 517 8.13 8.64 40.82
C PRO A 517 8.99 9.91 40.86
N ARG A 518 8.47 11.01 40.29
CA ARG A 518 9.15 12.31 40.12
C ARG A 518 9.67 12.96 41.43
N SER A 519 9.37 12.41 42.60
CA SER A 519 9.70 12.98 43.91
C SER A 519 11.17 12.85 44.32
N LEU A 520 11.99 12.02 43.66
CA LEU A 520 13.40 11.80 44.06
C LEU A 520 14.44 12.60 43.25
N LYS A 521 14.04 13.43 42.28
CA LYS A 521 14.97 14.21 41.43
C LYS A 521 15.48 15.53 42.02
N ARG A 522 15.20 15.84 43.30
CA ARG A 522 15.69 17.05 43.97
C ARG A 522 16.40 16.76 45.29
N LYS A 523 17.60 16.17 45.23
CA LYS A 523 18.67 16.51 46.17
C LYS A 523 19.98 16.65 45.39
N ARG A 524 20.26 17.90 45.01
CA ARG A 524 21.61 18.35 44.66
C ARG A 524 22.44 18.28 45.94
N LEU A 525 23.50 17.49 45.93
CA LEU A 525 24.67 17.74 46.76
C LEU A 525 25.77 18.23 45.81
N ARG A 526 26.21 19.46 46.04
CA ARG A 526 27.43 20.09 45.53
C ARG A 526 28.33 20.32 46.75
N PRO A 527 29.62 20.59 46.51
CA PRO A 527 30.63 19.72 45.93
C PRO A 527 31.12 18.66 46.92
#